data_AF-A0A8H7BP73-F1
#
_entry.id   AF-A0A8H7BP73-F1
#
_cell.length_a   1.000
_cell.length_b   1.000
_cell.length_c   1.000
_cell.angle_alpha   90.00
_cell.angle_beta   90.00
_cell.angle_gamma   90.00
#
_symmetry.space_group_name_H-M   'P 1'
#
loop_
_entity.id
_entity.type
_entity.pdbx_description
1 polymer ?
#
loop_
_entity_poly.entity_id
_entity_poly.type
_entity_poly.pdbx_seq_one_letter_code
_entity_poly.pdbx_strand_id
1 'polypeptide(L)'
;MPSDNRHERVQIAKRKWTEISQRLDQVLELLNCDPDSLIQWQKNQENLCQCPVNPRHRVPKVAYPKHAESCLAKSRGIYYAKKEKVSALRKTEIGNFQHIKQRQSIKNKALPSSLPFYKQAPAVVSFVDKPDSVDNDHQNIIHVQTSQYPESTEARDEAYRKEVQIAQTLRRQHQVRIADFNVDSFQDTLDNTRDASGSQSKSVTQLAMENRDYRRRRKVYRVKMSQRKPIDIQRQIIEGYMQEFVYQSNA
;
A
#
# COMPACT_ATOMS: atom_id res chain seq x y z
N MET A 1 23.11 61.09 -37.43
CA MET A 1 23.48 60.70 -36.05
C MET A 1 22.42 59.76 -35.50
N PRO A 2 22.65 58.42 -35.47
CA PRO A 2 21.67 57.45 -34.98
C PRO A 2 22.19 56.65 -33.75
N SER A 3 22.77 57.32 -32.76
CA SER A 3 23.35 56.70 -31.54
C SER A 3 22.35 56.49 -30.39
N ASP A 4 21.23 57.22 -30.40
CA ASP A 4 20.40 57.39 -29.20
C ASP A 4 19.35 56.27 -29.05
N ASN A 5 18.89 55.70 -30.18
CA ASN A 5 17.89 54.64 -30.20
C ASN A 5 18.43 53.30 -29.62
N ARG A 6 19.73 53.02 -29.78
CA ARG A 6 20.35 51.80 -29.20
C ARG A 6 20.42 51.88 -27.68
N HIS A 7 20.85 53.02 -27.14
CA HIS A 7 20.96 53.22 -25.70
C HIS A 7 19.59 53.15 -25.03
N GLU A 8 18.59 53.81 -25.61
CA GLU A 8 17.22 53.76 -25.12
C GLU A 8 16.66 52.33 -25.10
N ARG A 9 16.85 51.56 -26.18
CA ARG A 9 16.44 50.14 -26.24
C ARG A 9 17.11 49.29 -25.18
N VAL A 10 18.39 49.50 -24.91
CA VAL A 10 19.12 48.80 -23.84
C VAL A 10 18.56 49.18 -22.47
N GLN A 11 18.24 50.45 -22.23
CA GLN A 11 17.66 50.89 -20.96
C GLN A 11 16.24 50.36 -20.74
N ILE A 12 15.44 50.27 -21.80
CA ILE A 12 14.12 49.63 -21.75
C ILE A 12 14.26 48.14 -21.44
N ALA A 13 15.19 47.44 -22.10
CA ALA A 13 15.42 46.01 -21.85
C ALA A 13 15.89 45.76 -20.41
N LYS A 14 16.79 46.60 -19.87
CA LYS A 14 17.23 46.52 -18.48
C LYS A 14 16.06 46.69 -17.49
N ARG A 15 15.20 47.69 -17.71
CA ARG A 15 14.01 47.92 -16.86
C ARG A 15 13.05 46.73 -16.90
N LYS A 16 12.78 46.20 -18.09
CA LYS A 16 11.93 45.01 -18.25
C LYS A 16 12.53 43.79 -17.54
N TRP A 17 13.84 43.59 -17.67
CA TRP A 17 14.53 42.50 -16.98
C TRP A 17 14.39 42.62 -15.46
N THR A 18 14.64 43.81 -14.90
CA THR A 18 14.52 44.03 -13.45
C THR A 18 13.09 43.84 -12.94
N GLU A 19 12.09 44.28 -13.71
CA GLU A 19 10.68 44.09 -13.36
C GLU A 19 10.30 42.60 -13.34
N ILE A 20 10.76 41.84 -14.34
CA ILE A 20 10.52 40.40 -14.41
C ILE A 20 11.23 39.68 -13.26
N SER A 21 12.49 40.01 -12.96
CA SER A 21 13.22 39.43 -11.84
C SER A 21 12.52 39.70 -10.50
N GLN A 22 12.10 40.93 -10.25
CA GLN A 22 11.37 41.27 -9.01
C GLN A 22 10.05 40.51 -8.89
N ARG A 23 9.29 40.37 -9.98
CA ARG A 23 8.06 39.57 -9.99
C ARG A 23 8.35 38.09 -9.70
N LEU A 24 9.45 37.58 -10.22
CA LEU A 24 9.85 36.19 -9.99
C LEU A 24 10.24 35.98 -8.53
N ASP A 25 11.01 36.89 -7.94
CA ASP A 25 11.39 36.86 -6.53
C ASP A 25 10.17 36.92 -5.60
N GLN A 26 9.19 37.78 -5.90
CA GLN A 26 7.92 37.84 -5.16
C GLN A 26 7.15 36.53 -5.20
N VAL A 27 7.08 35.87 -6.37
CA VAL A 27 6.41 34.57 -6.50
C VAL A 27 7.16 33.49 -5.72
N LEU A 28 8.50 33.50 -5.76
CA LEU A 28 9.31 32.54 -5.01
C LEU A 28 9.14 32.71 -3.50
N GLU A 29 9.08 33.96 -3.02
CA GLU A 29 8.81 34.27 -1.62
C GLU A 29 7.41 33.79 -1.19
N LEU A 30 6.38 34.04 -1.99
CA LEU A 30 5.01 33.55 -1.72
C LEU A 30 4.93 32.02 -1.64
N LEU A 31 5.74 31.32 -2.44
CA LEU A 31 5.81 29.85 -2.44
C LEU A 31 6.81 29.31 -1.40
N ASN A 32 7.48 30.17 -0.61
CA ASN A 32 8.58 29.82 0.28
C ASN A 32 9.64 28.93 -0.41
N CYS A 33 9.90 29.21 -1.68
CA CYS A 33 10.83 28.44 -2.50
C CYS A 33 12.12 29.22 -2.70
N ASP A 34 13.23 28.60 -2.32
CA ASP A 34 14.55 29.16 -2.52
C ASP A 34 15.02 28.94 -3.99
N PRO A 35 15.53 29.99 -4.68
CA PRO A 35 16.00 29.87 -6.07
C PRO A 35 17.05 28.77 -6.27
N ASP A 36 17.99 28.62 -5.32
CA ASP A 36 19.05 27.63 -5.42
C ASP A 36 18.49 26.20 -5.29
N SER A 37 17.50 26.03 -4.41
CA SER A 37 16.76 24.78 -4.25
C SER A 37 16.01 24.38 -5.53
N LEU A 38 15.45 25.35 -6.27
CA LEU A 38 14.82 25.11 -7.58
C LEU A 38 15.82 24.68 -8.66
N ILE A 39 16.97 25.34 -8.73
CA ILE A 39 18.06 24.98 -9.65
C ILE A 39 18.57 23.57 -9.34
N GLN A 40 18.74 23.23 -8.07
CA GLN A 40 19.12 21.88 -7.65
C GLN A 40 18.04 20.86 -7.99
N TRP A 41 16.76 21.19 -7.77
CA TRP A 41 15.64 20.33 -8.15
C TRP A 41 15.63 20.07 -9.66
N GLN A 42 15.85 21.09 -10.49
CA GLN A 42 15.94 20.93 -11.95
C GLN A 42 17.09 20.01 -12.35
N LYS A 43 18.30 20.22 -11.80
CA LYS A 43 19.45 19.33 -12.03
C LYS A 43 19.15 17.89 -11.61
N ASN A 44 18.40 17.70 -10.52
CA ASN A 44 17.98 16.37 -10.09
C ASN A 44 16.96 15.75 -11.06
N GLN A 45 16.04 16.53 -11.63
CA GLN A 45 15.10 16.07 -12.67
C GLN A 45 15.83 15.64 -13.94
N GLU A 46 16.86 16.37 -14.38
CA GLU A 46 17.67 16.01 -15.55
C GLU A 46 18.44 14.69 -15.35
N ASN A 47 18.74 14.34 -14.11
CA ASN A 47 19.37 13.07 -13.74
C ASN A 47 18.39 11.90 -13.61
N LEU A 48 17.08 12.17 -13.65
CA LEU A 48 16.03 11.16 -13.63
C LEU A 48 15.64 10.78 -15.07
N CYS A 49 15.41 9.50 -15.30
CA CYS A 49 14.85 8.96 -16.55
C CYS A 49 13.55 8.21 -16.25
N GLN A 50 12.64 8.20 -17.21
CA GLN A 50 11.37 7.48 -17.10
C GLN A 50 11.58 6.02 -17.49
N CYS A 51 11.02 5.09 -16.69
CA CYS A 51 11.12 3.67 -16.98
C CYS A 51 10.16 3.27 -18.12
N PRO A 52 10.61 2.51 -19.15
CA PRO A 52 9.74 2.05 -20.22
C PRO A 52 8.77 0.95 -19.78
N VAL A 53 9.11 0.19 -18.72
CA VAL A 53 8.26 -0.90 -18.19
C VAL A 53 7.10 -0.34 -17.36
N ASN A 54 7.30 0.79 -16.67
CA ASN A 54 6.25 1.46 -15.92
C ASN A 54 6.40 2.98 -16.04
N PRO A 55 5.50 3.66 -16.76
CA PRO A 55 5.56 5.12 -16.96
C PRO A 55 5.52 5.94 -15.67
N ARG A 56 5.03 5.37 -14.56
CA ARG A 56 4.99 6.06 -13.26
C ARG A 56 6.34 6.09 -12.55
N HIS A 57 7.32 5.31 -12.99
CA HIS A 57 8.63 5.29 -12.36
C HIS A 57 9.56 6.32 -12.99
N ARG A 58 10.10 7.21 -12.13
CA ARG A 58 11.26 8.07 -12.44
C ARG A 58 12.44 7.59 -11.63
N VAL A 59 13.56 7.33 -12.30
CA VAL A 59 14.71 6.63 -11.72
C VAL A 59 15.99 7.34 -12.10
N PRO A 60 16.97 7.50 -11.20
CA PRO A 60 18.25 8.08 -11.56
C PRO A 60 18.92 7.29 -12.69
N LYS A 61 19.48 7.97 -13.68
CA LYS A 61 20.16 7.37 -14.84
C LYS A 61 21.21 6.32 -14.42
N VAL A 62 21.96 6.61 -13.34
CA VAL A 62 23.00 5.71 -12.79
C VAL A 62 22.40 4.41 -12.24
N ALA A 63 21.20 4.46 -11.65
CA ALA A 63 20.53 3.31 -11.05
C ALA A 63 19.57 2.60 -12.00
N TYR A 64 19.34 3.16 -13.19
CA TYR A 64 18.45 2.62 -14.21
C TYR A 64 18.69 1.15 -14.57
N PRO A 65 19.93 0.65 -14.82
CA PRO A 65 20.12 -0.74 -15.23
C PRO A 65 19.60 -1.73 -14.18
N LYS A 66 19.91 -1.50 -12.90
CA LYS A 66 19.41 -2.32 -11.79
C LYS A 66 17.89 -2.22 -11.63
N HIS A 67 17.34 -1.02 -11.83
CA HIS A 67 15.90 -0.83 -11.81
C HIS A 67 15.23 -1.58 -12.96
N ALA A 68 15.75 -1.51 -14.18
CA ALA A 68 15.16 -2.10 -15.37
C ALA A 68 14.98 -3.61 -15.19
N GLU A 69 16.02 -4.30 -14.70
CA GLU A 69 15.96 -5.74 -14.37
C GLU A 69 14.89 -6.02 -13.32
N SER A 70 14.90 -5.29 -12.20
CA SER A 70 13.92 -5.50 -11.14
C SER A 70 12.49 -5.16 -11.56
N CYS A 71 12.30 -4.12 -12.37
CA CYS A 71 11.00 -3.65 -12.81
C CYS A 71 10.42 -4.62 -13.84
N LEU A 72 11.23 -5.12 -14.77
CA LEU A 72 10.84 -6.15 -15.73
C LEU A 72 10.49 -7.47 -15.05
N ALA A 73 11.25 -7.87 -14.03
CA ALA A 73 10.91 -9.06 -13.24
C ALA A 73 9.56 -8.90 -12.54
N LYS A 74 9.33 -7.74 -11.91
CA LYS A 74 8.06 -7.43 -11.23
C LYS A 74 6.86 -7.36 -12.18
N SER A 75 7.02 -6.77 -13.38
CA SER A 75 5.94 -6.72 -14.36
C SER A 75 5.55 -8.12 -14.87
N ARG A 76 6.48 -9.08 -14.82
CA ARG A 76 6.25 -10.51 -15.08
C ARG A 76 5.78 -11.29 -13.86
N GLY A 77 5.49 -10.63 -12.73
CA GLY A 77 5.03 -11.27 -11.49
C GLY A 77 6.12 -11.96 -10.66
N ILE A 78 7.39 -11.77 -11.01
CA ILE A 78 8.53 -12.37 -10.30
C ILE A 78 9.00 -11.40 -9.22
N TYR A 79 8.75 -11.75 -7.96
CA TYR A 79 9.21 -11.00 -6.79
C TYR A 79 10.41 -11.69 -6.17
N TYR A 80 11.57 -11.03 -6.11
CA TYR A 80 12.73 -11.56 -5.40
C TYR A 80 12.43 -11.66 -3.90
N ALA A 81 12.57 -12.86 -3.34
CA ALA A 81 12.64 -13.04 -1.89
C ALA A 81 13.89 -12.28 -1.37
N LYS A 82 13.71 -11.44 -0.34
CA LYS A 82 14.83 -10.79 0.36
C LYS A 82 15.85 -11.87 0.72
N LYS A 83 17.06 -11.82 0.14
CA LYS A 83 18.18 -12.64 0.61
C LYS A 83 18.46 -12.21 2.05
N GLU A 84 18.10 -13.06 3.01
CA GLU A 84 18.65 -12.95 4.37
C GLU A 84 20.17 -12.95 4.21
N LYS A 85 20.84 -11.95 4.81
CA LYS A 85 22.30 -11.89 4.82
C LYS A 85 22.79 -13.05 5.69
N VAL A 86 23.01 -14.21 5.08
CA VAL A 86 23.66 -15.33 5.75
C VAL A 86 25.13 -14.94 5.93
N SER A 87 25.50 -14.61 7.16
CA SER A 87 26.88 -14.43 7.59
C SER A 87 27.70 -15.67 7.23
N ALA A 88 28.86 -15.46 6.62
CA ALA A 88 29.76 -16.49 6.12
C ALA A 88 30.03 -17.62 7.13
N LEU A 89 29.90 -18.88 6.68
CA LEU A 89 30.38 -20.05 7.41
C LEU A 89 31.93 -20.04 7.43
N ARG A 90 32.54 -20.05 8.62
CA ARG A 90 33.95 -20.44 8.78
C ARG A 90 34.01 -21.94 9.09
N LYS A 91 34.88 -22.67 8.38
CA LYS A 91 35.27 -24.05 8.72
C LYS A 91 36.14 -24.02 9.99
N THR A 92 35.86 -24.89 10.95
CA THR A 92 36.82 -25.30 11.98
C THR A 92 37.49 -26.60 11.55
N GLU A 93 38.73 -26.84 11.99
CA GLU A 93 39.63 -27.89 11.50
C GLU A 93 39.28 -29.33 11.91
N ILE A 94 38.11 -29.55 12.50
CA ILE A 94 37.64 -30.89 12.87
C ILE A 94 36.25 -31.00 12.27
N GLY A 95 36.10 -31.86 11.25
CA GLY A 95 35.00 -31.89 10.28
C GLY A 95 33.60 -32.23 10.81
N ASN A 96 33.10 -31.47 11.78
CA ASN A 96 31.73 -31.53 12.26
C ASN A 96 31.02 -30.19 12.03
N PHE A 97 29.95 -30.21 11.24
CA PHE A 97 29.02 -29.09 11.12
C PHE A 97 28.02 -29.12 12.28
N GLN A 98 28.27 -28.34 13.32
CA GLN A 98 27.25 -28.05 14.33
C GLN A 98 26.61 -26.68 14.05
N HIS A 99 25.28 -26.65 14.02
CA HIS A 99 24.49 -25.42 14.01
C HIS A 99 24.55 -24.76 15.39
N ILE A 100 25.62 -24.01 15.65
CA ILE A 100 25.72 -23.15 16.83
C ILE A 100 24.95 -21.86 16.52
N LYS A 101 23.73 -21.73 17.03
CA LYS A 101 23.02 -20.43 17.08
C LYS A 101 23.66 -19.56 18.17
N GLN A 102 24.89 -19.10 17.94
CA GLN A 102 25.41 -17.96 18.68
C GLN A 102 24.63 -16.73 18.23
N ARG A 103 23.59 -16.37 18.99
CA ARG A 103 23.07 -15.01 18.99
C ARG A 103 24.20 -14.10 19.49
N GLN A 104 25.07 -13.67 18.58
CA GLN A 104 25.87 -12.49 18.85
C GLN A 104 24.87 -11.34 18.97
N SER A 105 24.67 -10.90 20.20
CA SER A 105 24.06 -9.62 20.52
C SER A 105 24.92 -8.55 19.84
N ILE A 106 24.58 -8.24 18.60
CA ILE A 106 24.95 -6.96 18.02
C ILE A 106 24.31 -5.96 18.98
N LYS A 107 25.14 -5.22 19.74
CA LYS A 107 24.69 -4.05 20.48
C LYS A 107 24.11 -3.10 19.43
N ASN A 108 22.84 -3.28 19.12
CA ASN A 108 22.09 -2.37 18.28
C ASN A 108 22.22 -1.02 18.98
N LYS A 109 22.86 -0.04 18.32
CA LYS A 109 22.75 1.35 18.76
C LYS A 109 21.26 1.59 18.96
N ALA A 110 20.86 1.91 20.20
CA ALA A 110 19.48 2.12 20.52
C ALA A 110 18.95 3.17 19.54
N LEU A 111 18.05 2.76 18.66
CA LEU A 111 17.32 3.70 17.82
C LEU A 111 16.64 4.68 18.78
N PRO A 112 16.69 6.00 18.55
CA PRO A 112 15.98 6.95 19.37
C PRO A 112 14.52 6.52 19.37
N SER A 113 14.05 6.00 20.50
CA SER A 113 12.68 5.54 20.59
C SER A 113 11.81 6.78 20.49
N SER A 114 10.74 6.70 19.71
CA SER A 114 9.71 7.74 19.66
C SER A 114 8.83 7.74 20.91
N LEU A 115 9.09 6.85 21.88
CA LEU A 115 8.37 6.75 23.15
C LEU A 115 8.33 8.06 23.97
N PRO A 116 9.37 8.91 24.02
CA PRO A 116 9.28 10.20 24.72
C PRO A 116 8.22 11.10 24.11
N PHE A 117 8.06 11.08 22.78
CA PHE A 117 7.07 11.89 22.06
C PHE A 117 5.65 11.51 22.44
N TYR A 118 5.41 10.22 22.70
CA TYR A 118 4.09 9.71 23.03
C TYR A 118 3.81 9.63 24.54
N LYS A 119 4.81 9.78 25.42
CA LYS A 119 4.62 9.80 26.88
C LYS A 119 3.69 10.91 27.38
N GLN A 120 3.65 12.03 26.65
CA GLN A 120 2.83 13.20 27.00
C GLN A 120 1.59 13.33 26.09
N ALA A 121 1.40 12.42 25.13
CA ALA A 121 0.30 12.52 24.19
C ALA A 121 -1.01 11.99 24.84
N PRO A 122 -2.08 12.79 24.91
CA PRO A 122 -3.30 12.44 25.62
C PRO A 122 -4.04 11.22 25.03
N ALA A 123 -3.76 10.87 23.76
CA ALA A 123 -4.39 9.76 23.06
C ALA A 123 -3.56 8.45 23.07
N VAL A 124 -2.36 8.44 23.67
CA VAL A 124 -1.48 7.26 23.63
C VAL A 124 -1.43 6.56 24.98
N VAL A 125 -1.92 5.32 25.00
CA VAL A 125 -1.90 4.44 26.16
C VAL A 125 -0.48 3.92 26.37
N SER A 126 0.20 4.39 27.42
CA SER A 126 1.49 3.84 27.84
C SER A 126 1.29 2.71 28.85
N PHE A 127 1.70 1.49 28.51
CA PHE A 127 1.66 0.32 29.40
C PHE A 127 2.88 0.23 30.35
N VAL A 128 3.63 1.30 30.53
CA VAL A 128 4.74 1.30 31.49
C VAL A 128 4.16 1.66 32.84
N ASP A 129 4.25 0.71 33.76
CA ASP A 129 3.80 0.83 35.14
C ASP A 129 4.27 2.16 35.73
N LYS A 130 3.30 3.00 36.09
CA LYS A 130 3.57 4.12 36.98
C LYS A 130 3.78 3.49 38.36
N PRO A 131 4.98 3.60 38.97
CA PRO A 131 5.06 3.32 40.39
C PRO A 131 4.24 4.40 41.11
N ASP A 132 3.64 4.01 42.23
CA ASP A 132 2.87 4.86 43.15
C ASP A 132 1.35 4.83 42.94
N SER A 133 0.74 3.68 43.22
CA SER A 133 -0.33 3.64 44.21
C SER A 133 -0.57 2.21 44.66
N VAL A 134 -0.33 1.99 45.95
CA VAL A 134 -0.60 0.77 46.70
C VAL A 134 -2.13 0.59 46.81
N ASP A 135 -2.57 -0.67 46.83
CA ASP A 135 -3.93 -1.16 47.14
C ASP A 135 -5.04 -0.94 46.10
N ASN A 136 -5.15 -1.88 45.15
CA ASN A 136 -6.25 -2.87 45.14
C ASN A 136 -6.17 -3.73 43.88
N ASP A 137 -6.21 -5.05 44.10
CA ASP A 137 -6.74 -5.98 43.11
C ASP A 137 -8.10 -5.46 42.66
N HIS A 138 -8.20 -5.04 41.40
CA HIS A 138 -9.34 -5.21 40.49
C HIS A 138 -9.05 -4.37 39.25
N GLN A 139 -8.74 -5.07 38.16
CA GLN A 139 -9.02 -4.68 36.77
C GLN A 139 -8.88 -3.18 36.45
N ASN A 140 -7.80 -2.82 35.74
CA ASN A 140 -7.70 -1.57 34.97
C ASN A 140 -8.81 -1.53 33.88
N ILE A 141 -10.08 -1.38 34.28
CA ILE A 141 -11.18 -1.10 33.39
C ILE A 141 -11.09 0.38 33.07
N ILE A 142 -10.69 0.63 31.83
CA ILE A 142 -10.71 1.96 31.22
C ILE A 142 -12.17 2.44 31.26
N HIS A 143 -12.47 3.41 32.12
CA HIS A 143 -13.69 4.19 32.02
C HIS A 143 -13.55 5.12 30.81
N VAL A 144 -13.84 4.59 29.62
CA VAL A 144 -14.02 5.43 28.43
C VAL A 144 -15.26 6.26 28.70
N GLN A 145 -15.11 7.59 28.80
CA GLN A 145 -16.24 8.49 28.68
C GLN A 145 -16.76 8.37 27.24
N THR A 146 -17.62 7.38 26.99
CA THR A 146 -18.45 7.33 25.79
C THR A 146 -19.42 8.49 25.88
N SER A 147 -18.98 9.65 25.37
CA SER A 147 -19.88 10.75 25.07
C SER A 147 -20.95 10.23 24.11
N GLN A 148 -22.19 10.24 24.58
CA GLN A 148 -23.44 10.08 23.83
C GLN A 148 -23.55 8.78 23.02
N TYR A 149 -24.21 7.79 23.64
CA TYR A 149 -24.83 6.58 23.08
C TYR A 149 -24.20 6.02 21.78
N PRO A 150 -23.55 4.84 21.82
CA PRO A 150 -23.24 4.14 20.58
C PRO A 150 -24.56 3.77 19.91
N GLU A 151 -24.85 4.34 18.74
CA GLU A 151 -25.93 3.87 17.88
C GLU A 151 -25.86 2.35 17.77
N SER A 152 -27.02 1.70 17.88
CA SER A 152 -27.11 0.25 17.71
C SER A 152 -26.49 -0.13 16.37
N THR A 153 -25.95 -1.34 16.27
CA THR A 153 -25.45 -1.87 14.99
C THR A 153 -26.50 -1.75 13.89
N GLU A 154 -27.76 -1.97 14.23
CA GLU A 154 -28.89 -1.83 13.31
C GLU A 154 -29.11 -0.39 12.83
N ALA A 155 -29.02 0.61 13.73
CA ALA A 155 -29.15 2.01 13.37
C ALA A 155 -28.03 2.47 12.42
N ARG A 156 -26.80 2.00 12.66
CA ARG A 156 -25.65 2.27 11.78
C ARG A 156 -25.80 1.61 10.41
N ASP A 157 -26.29 0.37 10.37
CA ASP A 157 -26.55 -0.33 9.12
C ASP A 157 -27.68 0.31 8.32
N GLU A 158 -28.68 0.90 8.99
CA GLU A 158 -29.74 1.65 8.35
C GLU A 158 -29.24 2.99 7.79
N ALA A 159 -28.40 3.71 8.55
CA ALA A 159 -27.76 4.93 8.09
C ALA A 159 -26.89 4.67 6.85
N TYR A 160 -26.07 3.62 6.87
CA TYR A 160 -25.27 3.22 5.73
C TYR A 160 -26.13 2.89 4.50
N ARG A 161 -27.23 2.16 4.68
CA ARG A 161 -28.17 1.86 3.58
C ARG A 161 -28.76 3.13 2.97
N LYS A 162 -29.15 4.10 3.79
CA LYS A 162 -29.67 5.40 3.33
C LYS A 162 -28.61 6.18 2.54
N GLU A 163 -27.37 6.23 3.03
CA GLU A 163 -26.26 6.89 2.32
C GLU A 163 -25.98 6.26 0.96
N VAL A 164 -25.96 4.92 0.87
CA VAL A 164 -25.77 4.21 -0.39
C VAL A 164 -26.89 4.54 -1.38
N GLN A 165 -28.14 4.58 -0.94
CA GLN A 165 -29.28 4.96 -1.78
C GLN A 165 -29.17 6.40 -2.29
N ILE A 166 -28.80 7.35 -1.43
CA ILE A 166 -28.58 8.76 -1.81
C ILE A 166 -27.43 8.87 -2.84
N ALA A 167 -26.34 8.13 -2.63
CA ALA A 167 -25.23 8.13 -3.58
C ALA A 167 -25.66 7.56 -4.95
N GLN A 168 -26.51 6.52 -4.97
CA GLN A 168 -27.05 5.95 -6.20
C GLN A 168 -27.97 6.92 -6.94
N THR A 169 -28.86 7.64 -6.24
CA THR A 169 -29.75 8.62 -6.86
C THR A 169 -28.98 9.80 -7.45
N LEU A 170 -27.99 10.32 -6.73
CA LEU A 170 -27.09 11.37 -7.23
C LEU A 170 -26.34 10.94 -8.50
N ARG A 171 -25.81 9.71 -8.53
CA ARG A 171 -25.12 9.17 -9.71
C ARG A 171 -26.04 9.09 -10.93
N ARG A 172 -27.29 8.66 -10.74
CA ARG A 172 -28.32 8.62 -11.80
C ARG A 172 -28.64 10.02 -12.31
N GLN A 173 -28.84 10.98 -11.39
CA GLN A 173 -29.13 12.37 -11.73
C GLN A 173 -28.00 13.02 -12.53
N HIS A 174 -26.75 12.76 -12.16
CA HIS A 174 -25.57 13.36 -12.79
C HIS A 174 -25.00 12.54 -13.97
N GLN A 175 -25.71 11.51 -14.46
CA GLN A 175 -25.31 10.64 -15.57
C GLN A 175 -23.84 10.14 -15.46
N VAL A 176 -23.40 9.87 -14.22
CA VAL A 176 -22.04 9.35 -14.00
C VAL A 176 -22.02 7.92 -14.53
N ARG A 177 -21.25 7.68 -15.61
CA ARG A 177 -21.00 6.33 -16.12
C ARG A 177 -20.39 5.49 -15.02
N ILE A 178 -21.18 4.60 -14.43
CA ILE A 178 -20.65 3.54 -13.59
C ILE A 178 -20.10 2.49 -14.55
N ALA A 179 -18.83 2.13 -14.40
CA ALA A 179 -18.37 0.84 -14.89
C ALA A 179 -19.01 -0.20 -13.98
N ASP A 180 -20.29 -0.49 -14.19
CA ASP A 180 -21.01 -1.55 -13.54
C ASP A 180 -20.40 -2.86 -14.04
N PHE A 181 -19.36 -3.34 -13.35
CA PHE A 181 -19.09 -4.76 -13.36
C PHE A 181 -20.36 -5.38 -12.79
N ASN A 182 -21.11 -6.09 -13.62
CA ASN A 182 -22.31 -6.81 -13.22
C ASN A 182 -21.87 -7.89 -12.21
N VAL A 183 -21.84 -7.52 -10.93
CA VAL A 183 -21.44 -8.41 -9.82
C VAL A 183 -22.48 -9.53 -9.67
N ASP A 184 -23.74 -9.28 -10.03
CA ASP A 184 -24.81 -10.27 -9.96
C ASP A 184 -24.54 -11.43 -10.93
N SER A 185 -24.04 -11.15 -12.15
CA SER A 185 -23.64 -12.20 -13.10
C SER A 185 -22.44 -13.04 -12.62
N PHE A 186 -21.53 -12.45 -11.84
CA PHE A 186 -20.39 -13.17 -11.28
C PHE A 186 -20.78 -14.02 -10.06
N GLN A 187 -21.74 -13.55 -9.27
CA GLN A 187 -22.27 -14.27 -8.13
C GLN A 187 -23.15 -15.45 -8.57
N ASP A 188 -24.01 -15.26 -9.58
CA ASP A 188 -24.83 -16.31 -10.17
C ASP A 188 -23.97 -17.42 -10.81
N THR A 189 -22.86 -17.06 -11.47
CA THR A 189 -21.93 -18.06 -12.03
C THR A 189 -21.18 -18.81 -10.93
N LEU A 190 -20.81 -18.14 -9.83
CA LEU A 190 -20.18 -18.80 -8.68
C LEU A 190 -21.14 -19.75 -7.96
N ASP A 191 -22.38 -19.35 -7.75
CA ASP A 191 -23.39 -20.17 -7.09
C ASP A 191 -23.76 -21.41 -7.94
N ASN A 192 -23.87 -21.25 -9.27
CA ASN A 192 -24.05 -22.36 -10.20
C ASN A 192 -22.87 -23.36 -10.22
N THR A 193 -21.62 -22.90 -10.06
CA THR A 193 -20.47 -23.81 -9.94
C THR A 193 -20.36 -24.50 -8.57
N ARG A 194 -21.00 -23.92 -7.54
CA ARG A 194 -20.96 -24.42 -6.17
C ARG A 194 -21.91 -25.60 -5.98
N ASP A 195 -23.06 -25.59 -6.65
CA ASP A 195 -24.02 -26.71 -6.63
C ASP A 195 -23.50 -27.97 -7.35
N ALA A 196 -22.56 -27.82 -8.28
CA ALA A 196 -21.90 -28.94 -8.97
C ALA A 196 -20.87 -29.69 -8.10
N SER A 197 -20.37 -29.06 -7.02
CA SER A 197 -19.44 -29.68 -6.07
C SER A 197 -20.14 -29.82 -4.72
N GLY A 198 -20.61 -31.01 -4.36
CA GLY A 198 -21.42 -31.33 -3.17
C GLY A 198 -20.80 -31.04 -1.79
N SER A 199 -20.07 -29.95 -1.63
CA SER A 199 -19.59 -29.41 -0.36
C SER A 199 -20.70 -28.57 0.25
N GLN A 200 -21.22 -29.01 1.40
CA GLN A 200 -22.23 -28.29 2.15
C GLN A 200 -21.89 -26.79 2.24
N SER A 201 -22.79 -25.96 1.73
CA SER A 201 -22.62 -24.53 1.65
C SER A 201 -22.66 -23.92 3.05
N LYS A 202 -21.47 -23.73 3.64
CA LYS A 202 -21.30 -22.89 4.83
C LYS A 202 -21.93 -21.52 4.55
N SER A 203 -22.73 -21.02 5.48
CA SER A 203 -23.37 -19.71 5.36
C SER A 203 -22.32 -18.60 5.24
N VAL A 204 -22.69 -17.47 4.64
CA VAL A 204 -21.79 -16.32 4.45
C VAL A 204 -21.20 -15.85 5.80
N THR A 205 -22.01 -15.87 6.85
CA THR A 205 -21.59 -15.55 8.22
C THR A 205 -20.60 -16.58 8.76
N GLN A 206 -20.83 -17.87 8.52
CA GLN A 206 -19.92 -18.94 8.93
C GLN A 206 -18.56 -18.85 8.23
N LEU A 207 -18.54 -18.53 6.94
CA LEU A 207 -17.31 -18.29 6.17
C LEU A 207 -16.52 -17.08 6.68
N ALA A 208 -17.22 -15.99 7.03
CA ALA A 208 -16.59 -14.80 7.59
C ALA A 208 -15.96 -15.09 8.97
N MET A 209 -16.65 -15.86 9.82
CA MET A 209 -16.14 -16.30 11.12
C MET A 209 -14.91 -17.21 10.98
N GLU A 210 -14.96 -18.19 10.09
CA GLU A 210 -13.87 -19.12 9.84
C GLU A 210 -12.63 -18.40 9.28
N ASN A 211 -12.82 -17.44 8.37
CA ASN A 211 -11.72 -16.61 7.86
C ASN A 211 -11.08 -15.73 8.94
N ARG A 212 -11.89 -15.19 9.85
CA ARG A 212 -11.39 -14.42 11.00
C ARG A 212 -10.59 -15.32 11.95
N ASP A 213 -11.07 -16.54 12.22
CA ASP A 213 -10.35 -17.52 13.03
C ASP A 213 -9.03 -17.95 12.37
N TYR A 214 -9.07 -18.22 11.06
CA TYR A 214 -7.90 -18.55 10.25
C TYR A 214 -6.81 -17.47 10.31
N ARG A 215 -7.22 -16.20 10.30
CA ARG A 215 -6.33 -15.03 10.46
C ARG A 215 -5.83 -14.83 11.90
N ARG A 216 -6.44 -15.44 12.90
CA ARG A 216 -5.97 -15.43 14.30
C ARG A 216 -4.98 -16.55 14.60
N ARG A 217 -5.03 -17.67 13.87
CA ARG A 217 -4.08 -18.79 14.04
C ARG A 217 -2.64 -18.35 13.78
N ARG A 218 -1.70 -18.88 14.58
CA ARG A 218 -0.25 -18.64 14.42
C ARG A 218 0.19 -19.10 13.02
N LYS A 219 1.15 -18.39 12.40
CA LYS A 219 1.62 -18.65 11.02
C LYS A 219 2.07 -20.09 10.77
N VAL A 220 2.48 -20.81 11.82
CA VAL A 220 2.90 -22.23 11.76
C VAL A 220 1.71 -23.17 11.52
N TYR A 221 0.51 -22.83 12.00
CA TYR A 221 -0.71 -23.64 11.87
C TYR A 221 -1.63 -23.17 10.74
N ARG A 222 -1.31 -22.06 10.07
CA ARG A 222 -1.97 -21.73 8.80
C ARG A 222 -1.40 -22.66 7.75
N VAL A 223 -2.24 -23.51 7.19
CA VAL A 223 -1.91 -24.23 5.97
C VAL A 223 -1.43 -23.17 4.97
N LYS A 224 -0.19 -23.27 4.48
CA LYS A 224 0.16 -22.46 3.31
C LYS A 224 -0.85 -22.90 2.27
N MET A 225 -1.81 -22.05 1.88
CA MET A 225 -2.63 -22.34 0.72
C MET A 225 -1.61 -22.60 -0.37
N SER A 226 -1.41 -23.88 -0.71
CA SER A 226 -0.50 -24.25 -1.77
C SER A 226 -1.08 -23.52 -2.96
N GLN A 227 -0.31 -22.57 -3.50
CA GLN A 227 -0.67 -21.99 -4.78
C GLN A 227 -0.91 -23.19 -5.69
N ARG A 228 -2.12 -23.28 -6.29
CA ARG A 228 -2.49 -24.40 -7.15
C ARG A 228 -1.34 -24.63 -8.11
N LYS A 229 -0.87 -25.87 -8.27
CA LYS A 229 0.26 -26.11 -9.16
C LYS A 229 -0.19 -25.66 -10.56
N PRO A 230 0.69 -25.07 -11.37
CA PRO A 230 0.32 -24.64 -12.72
C PRO A 230 -0.38 -25.74 -13.54
N ILE A 231 -0.01 -27.00 -13.31
CA ILE A 231 -0.64 -28.17 -13.95
C ILE A 231 -2.09 -28.42 -13.50
N ASP A 232 -2.44 -28.12 -12.24
CA ASP A 232 -3.81 -28.28 -11.74
C ASP A 232 -4.73 -27.21 -12.34
N ILE A 233 -4.19 -26.00 -12.52
CA ILE A 233 -4.89 -24.91 -13.20
C ILE A 233 -5.14 -25.26 -14.67
N GLN A 234 -4.13 -25.79 -15.37
CA GLN A 234 -4.27 -26.25 -16.75
C GLN A 234 -5.33 -27.35 -16.89
N ARG A 235 -5.35 -28.33 -15.98
CA ARG A 235 -6.36 -29.39 -15.97
C ARG A 235 -7.78 -28.84 -15.81
N GLN A 236 -7.99 -27.90 -14.89
CA GLN A 236 -9.29 -27.26 -14.68
C GLN A 236 -9.76 -26.45 -15.89
N ILE A 237 -8.85 -25.77 -16.58
CA ILE A 237 -9.17 -25.05 -17.81
C ILE A 237 -9.62 -26.03 -18.90
N ILE A 238 -8.89 -27.14 -19.07
CA ILE A 238 -9.25 -28.19 -20.04
C ILE A 238 -10.60 -28.80 -19.69
N GLU A 239 -10.84 -29.14 -18.42
CA GLU A 239 -12.12 -29.68 -17.95
C GLU A 239 -13.28 -28.72 -18.21
N GLY A 240 -13.11 -27.42 -17.96
CA GLY A 240 -14.11 -26.40 -18.26
C GLY A 240 -14.43 -26.33 -19.75
N TYR A 241 -13.42 -26.30 -20.61
CA TYR A 241 -13.63 -26.34 -22.06
C TYR A 241 -14.32 -27.63 -22.51
N MET A 242 -13.93 -28.78 -21.97
CA MET A 242 -14.58 -30.06 -22.30
C MET A 242 -16.06 -30.08 -21.91
N GLN A 243 -16.42 -29.49 -20.77
CA GLN A 243 -17.81 -29.38 -20.34
C GLN A 243 -18.63 -28.45 -21.25
N GLU A 244 -18.06 -27.34 -21.70
CA GLU A 244 -18.70 -26.45 -22.69
C GLU A 244 -19.00 -27.17 -24.00
N PHE A 245 -18.07 -28.00 -24.50
CA PHE A 245 -18.31 -28.80 -25.70
C PHE A 245 -19.43 -29.83 -25.53
N VAL A 246 -19.50 -30.50 -24.36
CA VAL A 246 -20.57 -31.47 -24.07
C VAL A 246 -21.93 -30.78 -23.96
N TYR A 247 -21.98 -29.56 -23.40
CA TYR A 247 -23.21 -28.77 -23.34
C TYR A 247 -23.67 -28.30 -24.72
N GLN A 248 -22.75 -27.91 -25.61
CA GLN A 248 -23.08 -27.52 -26.98
C GLN A 248 -23.50 -28.70 -27.87
N SER A 249 -23.07 -29.93 -27.57
CA SER A 249 -23.49 -31.12 -28.31
C SER A 249 -24.85 -31.69 -27.89
N ASN A 250 -25.34 -31.30 -26.70
CA ASN A 250 -26.61 -31.77 -26.13
C ASN A 250 -27.74 -30.71 -26.20
N ALA A 251 -27.48 -29.57 -26.85
CA ALA A 251 -28.46 -28.52 -27.16
C ALA A 251 -28.81 -28.57 -28.67
#